data_AF-A0A2P4QZR0-F1
#
_entry.id   AF-A0A2P4QZR0-F1
#
_cell.length_a   1.000
_cell.length_b   1.000
_cell.length_c   1.000
_cell.angle_alpha   90.00
_cell.angle_beta   90.00
_cell.angle_gamma   90.00
#
_symmetry.space_group_name_H-M   'P 1'
#
loop_
_entity.id
_entity.type
_entity.pdbx_description
1 polymer ?
#
loop_
_entity_poly.entity_id
_entity_poly.type
_entity_poly.pdbx_seq_one_letter_code
_entity_poly.pdbx_strand_id
1 'polypeptide(L)' 'MSNNTELKITDNSNEWINWIEESITKKQIKYYDYNHFNNMQEIGFGNFGKVYRANWK' A
#
# COMPACT_ATOMS: atom_id res chain seq x y z
N MET A 1 29.86 4.17 0.82
CA MET A 1 29.30 4.92 -0.31
C MET A 1 27.99 4.27 -0.69
N SER A 2 26.88 4.79 -0.16
CA SER A 2 25.56 4.29 -0.51
C SER A 2 25.12 5.05 -1.76
N ASN A 3 25.03 4.34 -2.88
CA ASN A 3 24.41 4.88 -4.08
C ASN A 3 22.94 5.10 -3.75
N ASN A 4 22.57 6.36 -3.53
CA ASN A 4 21.20 6.82 -3.59
C ASN A 4 20.73 6.59 -5.03
N THR A 5 20.10 5.44 -5.28
CA THR A 5 19.39 5.22 -6.52
C THR A 5 18.21 6.17 -6.51
N GLU A 6 18.46 7.39 -6.98
CA GLU A 6 17.47 8.38 -7.32
C GLU A 6 16.53 7.70 -8.31
N LEU A 7 15.38 7.28 -7.81
CA LEU A 7 14.33 6.67 -8.61
C LEU A 7 13.86 7.79 -9.54
N LYS A 8 14.42 7.81 -10.75
CA LYS A 8 13.94 8.65 -11.83
C LYS A 8 12.49 8.27 -12.11
N ILE A 9 11.56 8.98 -11.49
CA ILE A 9 10.14 8.96 -11.86
C ILE A 9 10.05 9.71 -13.19
N THR A 10 10.46 9.05 -14.27
CA THR A 10 10.27 9.51 -15.64
C THR A 10 8.83 9.28 -16.02
N ASP A 11 8.07 10.36 -16.26
CA ASP A 11 6.88 10.61 -17.13
C ASP A 11 5.80 9.53 -17.40
N ASN A 12 5.96 8.29 -16.95
CA ASN A 12 5.02 7.16 -17.05
C ASN A 12 4.27 6.89 -15.73
N SER A 13 4.44 7.73 -14.71
CA SER A 13 3.71 7.60 -13.44
C SER A 13 2.20 7.53 -13.66
N ASN A 14 1.68 8.30 -14.63
CA ASN A 14 0.26 8.34 -14.94
C ASN A 14 -0.25 7.03 -15.56
N GLU A 15 0.56 6.34 -16.38
CA GLU A 15 0.13 5.08 -17.00
C GLU A 15 0.01 3.96 -15.96
N TRP A 16 0.99 3.86 -15.05
CA TRP A 16 0.95 2.86 -13.97
C TRP A 16 -0.18 3.12 -12.98
N ILE A 17 -0.45 4.39 -12.65
CA ILE A 17 -1.60 4.77 -11.83
C ILE A 17 -2.91 4.32 -12.51
N ASN A 18 -3.08 4.62 -13.80
CA ASN A 18 -4.27 4.20 -14.55
C ASN A 18 -4.46 2.67 -14.55
N TRP A 19 -3.38 1.90 -14.72
CA TRP A 19 -3.44 0.43 -14.67
C TRP A 19 -3.89 -0.08 -13.29
N ILE A 20 -3.40 0.53 -12.21
CA ILE A 20 -3.80 0.17 -10.85
C ILE A 20 -5.28 0.52 -10.62
N GLU A 21 -5.70 1.73 -10.98
CA GLU A 21 -7.09 2.18 -10.85
C GLU A 21 -8.06 1.31 -11.66
N GLU A 22 -7.68 0.95 -12.89
CA GLU A 22 -8.45 0.05 -13.74
C GLU A 22 -8.56 -1.35 -13.12
N SER A 23 -7.47 -1.88 -12.56
CA SER A 23 -7.45 -3.19 -11.90
C SER A 23 -8.31 -3.22 -10.63
N ILE A 24 -8.33 -2.13 -9.86
CA ILE A 24 -9.22 -1.95 -8.70
C ILE A 24 -10.68 -1.89 -9.18
N THR A 25 -10.96 -1.11 -10.23
CA THR A 25 -12.31 -0.96 -10.80
C THR A 25 -12.84 -2.29 -11.36
N LYS A 26 -11.99 -3.06 -12.03
CA LYS A 26 -12.28 -4.42 -12.53
C LYS A 26 -12.37 -5.46 -11.42
N LYS A 27 -12.19 -5.08 -10.15
CA LYS A 27 -12.20 -5.96 -8.97
C LYS A 27 -11.15 -7.08 -9.04
N GLN A 28 -10.10 -6.89 -9.82
CA GLN A 28 -8.95 -7.79 -9.90
C GLN A 28 -8.05 -7.59 -8.67
N ILE A 29 -7.99 -6.35 -8.16
CA ILE A 29 -7.34 -5.99 -6.91
C ILE A 29 -8.41 -5.53 -5.92
N LYS A 30 -8.44 -6.13 -4.74
CA LYS A 30 -9.27 -5.64 -3.63
C LYS A 30 -8.52 -4.54 -2.91
N TYR A 31 -8.97 -3.30 -3.09
CA TYR A 31 -8.47 -2.15 -2.37
C TYR A 31 -9.25 -1.97 -1.06
N TYR A 32 -8.52 -1.73 0.03
CA TYR A 32 -9.08 -1.40 1.33
C TYR A 32 -8.42 -0.12 1.83
N ASP A 33 -9.19 0.97 1.93
CA ASP A 33 -8.72 2.17 2.62
C ASP A 33 -8.43 1.84 4.08
N TYR A 34 -7.29 2.32 4.58
CA TYR A 34 -6.86 2.16 5.96
C TYR A 34 -7.93 2.62 6.97
N ASN A 35 -8.69 3.66 6.63
CA ASN A 35 -9.75 4.23 7.46
C ASN A 35 -10.97 3.31 7.64
N HIS A 36 -11.09 2.24 6.84
CA HIS A 36 -12.13 1.23 7.00
C HIS A 36 -11.81 0.23 8.12
N PHE A 37 -10.57 0.19 8.61
CA PHE A 37 -10.21 -0.68 9.72
C PHE A 37 -10.49 0.01 11.05
N ASN A 38 -10.98 -0.76 12.02
CA ASN A 38 -11.20 -0.32 13.39
C ASN A 38 -10.64 -1.34 14.38
N ASN A 39 -10.68 -0.99 15.68
CA ASN A 39 -10.23 -1.87 16.75
C ASN A 39 -8.78 -2.36 16.54
N MET A 40 -7.89 -1.43 16.17
CA MET A 40 -6.49 -1.74 15.91
C MET A 40 -5.76 -2.04 17.22
N GLN A 41 -5.21 -3.24 17.30
CA GLN A 41 -4.42 -3.70 18.43
C GLN A 41 -3.08 -4.22 17.95
N GLU A 42 -1.99 -3.66 18.47
CA GLU A 42 -0.64 -4.18 18.20
C GLU A 42 -0.51 -5.58 18.81
N ILE A 43 -0.08 -6.54 18.01
CA ILE A 43 0.14 -7.94 18.43
C ILE A 43 1.60 -8.36 18.34
N GLY A 44 2.47 -7.49 17.84
CA GLY A 44 3.91 -7.73 17.77
C GLY A 44 4.64 -6.64 17.02
N PHE A 45 5.96 -6.62 17.17
CA PHE A 45 6.86 -5.73 16.45
C PHE A 45 8.19 -6.45 16.17
N GLY A 46 8.85 -6.05 15.08
CA GLY A 46 10.15 -6.57 14.68
C GLY A 46 10.87 -5.62 13.73
N ASN A 47 11.97 -6.08 13.12
CA ASN A 47 12.81 -5.23 12.26
C ASN A 47 12.07 -4.66 11.03
N PHE A 48 11.04 -5.34 10.55
CA PHE A 48 10.27 -4.95 9.37
C PHE A 48 9.03 -4.10 9.70
N GLY A 49 8.76 -3.82 10.98
CA GLY A 49 7.65 -2.98 11.42
C GLY A 49 6.78 -3.63 12.51
N LYS A 50 5.60 -3.05 12.69
CA LYS A 50 4.61 -3.45 13.69
C LYS A 50 3.47 -4.21 13.04
N VAL A 51 2.95 -5.21 13.75
CA VAL A 51 1.82 -6.03 13.30
C VAL A 51 0.60 -5.66 14.14
N TYR A 52 -0.49 -5.32 13.46
CA TYR A 52 -1.76 -4.97 14.09
C TYR A 52 -2.85 -5.97 13.69
N ARG A 53 -3.66 -6.38 14.67
CA ARG A 53 -4.98 -6.99 14.45
C ARG A 53 -6.01 -5.86 14.37
N ALA A 54 -6.89 -5.91 13.37
CA ALA A 54 -7.98 -4.95 13.21
C ALA A 54 -9.24 -5.65 12.68
N ASN A 55 -10.40 -5.05 12.91
CA ASN A 55 -11.65 -5.44 12.28
C ASN A 55 -11.89 -4.57 11.05
N TRP A 56 -12.37 -5.17 9.97
CA TRP A 56 -12.88 -4.42 8.82
C TRP A 56 -14.35 -4.04 9.07
N LYS A 57 -14.71 -2.77 8.83
CA LYS A 57 -16.08 -2.25 8.98
C LYS A 57 -17.03 -2.79 7.93
#